data_AF-A0A528TF84-F1
#
_entry.id   AF-A0A528TF84-F1
#
_cell.length_a   1.000
_cell.length_b   1.000
_cell.length_c   1.000
_cell.angle_alpha   90.00
_cell.angle_beta   90.00
_cell.angle_gamma   90.00
#
_symmetry.space_group_name_H-M   'P 1'
#
loop_
_entity.id
_entity.type
_entity.pdbx_description
1 polymer ?
#
loop_
_entity_poly.entity_id
_entity_poly.type
_entity_poly.pdbx_seq_one_letter_code
_entity_poly.pdbx_strand_id
1 'polypeptide(L)'
;PWERLSRVREAAPNLLLQMLLRGANGVGYTNYPDNVVQHFVRQAAAGGVDLFRVFDCLNWVENMRVAMDAVGAEGKLIEAAMCYT
;
A
#
# COMPACT_ATOMS: atom_id res chain seq x y z
N PRO A 1 9.35 -4.94 10.52
CA PRO A 1 8.84 -3.67 9.93
C PRO A 1 7.65 -3.10 10.71
N TRP A 2 6.73 -3.97 11.17
CA TRP A 2 5.54 -3.60 11.93
C TRP A 2 5.83 -2.84 13.22
N GLU A 3 6.81 -3.30 14.01
CA GLU A 3 7.21 -2.61 15.24
C GLU A 3 7.75 -1.19 14.96
N ARG A 4 8.48 -1.02 13.85
CA ARG A 4 8.94 0.31 13.41
C ARG A 4 7.76 1.21 13.07
N LEU A 5 6.76 0.68 12.37
CA LEU A 5 5.55 1.43 12.02
C LEU A 5 4.79 1.88 13.28
N SER A 6 4.58 1.00 14.26
CA SER A 6 3.92 1.35 15.53
C SER A 6 4.66 2.46 16.26
N ARG A 7 5.98 2.32 16.42
CA ARG A 7 6.81 3.34 17.09
C ARG A 7 6.76 4.69 16.39
N VAL A 8 6.78 4.71 15.05
CA VAL A 8 6.69 5.95 14.27
C VAL A 8 5.29 6.57 14.40
N ARG A 9 4.23 5.75 14.35
CA ARG A 9 2.85 6.21 14.54
C ARG A 9 2.61 6.83 15.92
N GLU A 10 3.17 6.22 16.96
CA GLU A 10 3.12 6.71 18.34
C GLU A 10 3.90 8.02 18.51
N ALA A 11 5.09 8.13 17.91
CA ALA A 11 5.93 9.32 18.02
C ALA A 11 5.45 10.50 17.15
N ALA A 12 4.73 10.24 16.05
CA ALA A 12 4.26 11.25 15.11
C ALA A 12 2.74 11.12 14.83
N PRO A 13 1.86 11.30 15.83
CA PRO A 13 0.42 11.07 15.70
C PRO A 13 -0.30 12.09 14.81
N ASN A 14 0.33 13.22 14.49
CA ASN A 14 -0.25 14.31 13.71
C ASN A 14 0.16 14.30 12.22
N LEU A 15 1.04 13.40 11.81
CA LEU A 15 1.51 13.28 10.43
C LEU A 15 0.85 12.09 9.72
N LEU A 16 0.59 12.25 8.43
CA LEU A 16 0.17 11.15 7.58
C LEU A 16 1.37 10.25 7.28
N LEU A 17 1.23 8.96 7.53
CA LEU A 17 2.26 8.00 7.16
C LEU A 17 2.00 7.46 5.76
N GLN A 18 2.99 7.62 4.89
CA GLN A 18 2.94 7.17 3.51
C GLN A 18 3.75 5.89 3.31
N MET A 19 3.21 4.99 2.49
CA MET A 19 3.95 3.83 1.99
C MET A 19 3.89 3.71 0.47
N LEU A 20 4.93 3.09 -0.09
CA LEU A 20 4.98 2.69 -1.50
C LEU A 20 4.52 1.22 -1.62
N LEU A 21 3.55 0.97 -2.50
CA LEU A 21 2.94 -0.34 -2.72
C LEU A 21 3.02 -0.69 -4.20
N ARG A 22 3.51 -1.90 -4.52
CA ARG A 22 3.53 -2.40 -5.89
C ARG A 22 2.25 -3.20 -6.17
N GLY A 23 1.51 -2.83 -7.22
CA GLY A 23 0.18 -3.38 -7.52
C GLY A 23 0.10 -4.92 -7.51
N ALA A 24 0.86 -5.59 -8.38
CA ALA A 24 0.78 -7.05 -8.54
C ALA A 24 1.52 -7.88 -7.48
N ASN A 25 2.45 -7.28 -6.74
CA ASN A 25 3.40 -8.04 -5.92
C ASN A 25 3.35 -7.69 -4.43
N GLY A 26 2.51 -6.74 -4.00
CA GLY A 26 2.59 -6.18 -2.66
C GLY A 26 4.01 -5.63 -2.40
N VAL A 27 4.82 -6.42 -1.69
CA VAL A 27 6.22 -6.11 -1.35
C VAL A 27 7.24 -7.22 -1.73
N GLY A 28 6.83 -8.28 -2.44
CA GLY A 28 7.72 -9.41 -2.77
C GLY A 28 8.06 -9.56 -4.28
N TYR A 29 8.73 -10.66 -4.63
CA TYR A 29 9.30 -10.91 -5.97
C TYR A 29 8.52 -11.94 -6.81
N THR A 30 7.46 -12.52 -6.28
CA THR A 30 6.57 -13.47 -6.96
C THR A 30 5.16 -12.88 -7.09
N ASN A 31 4.39 -13.30 -8.11
CA ASN A 31 2.97 -12.95 -8.18
C ASN A 31 2.27 -13.53 -6.95
N TYR A 32 1.76 -12.66 -6.09
CA TYR A 32 0.94 -13.09 -4.97
C TYR A 32 -0.52 -13.11 -5.37
N PRO A 33 -1.29 -14.07 -4.89
CA PRO A 33 -2.73 -14.03 -5.08
C PRO A 33 -3.33 -12.79 -4.39
N ASP A 34 -4.42 -12.27 -4.95
CA ASP A 34 -5.05 -11.01 -4.55
C ASP A 34 -5.36 -10.94 -3.05
N ASN A 35 -5.71 -12.08 -2.44
CA ASN A 35 -5.99 -12.20 -1.02
C ASN A 35 -4.79 -11.81 -0.14
N VAL A 36 -3.56 -12.06 -0.58
CA VAL A 36 -2.35 -11.67 0.15
C VAL A 36 -2.14 -10.16 0.10
N VAL A 37 -2.36 -9.55 -1.07
CA VAL A 37 -2.25 -8.09 -1.25
C VAL A 37 -3.31 -7.39 -0.38
N GLN A 38 -4.55 -7.86 -0.43
CA GLN A 38 -5.64 -7.34 0.41
C GLN A 38 -5.32 -7.48 1.91
N HIS A 39 -4.85 -8.65 2.34
CA HIS A 39 -4.48 -8.86 3.74
C HIS A 39 -3.33 -7.94 4.18
N PHE A 40 -2.33 -7.76 3.31
CA PHE A 40 -1.20 -6.87 3.57
C PHE A 40 -1.66 -5.41 3.72
N VAL A 41 -2.51 -4.92 2.81
CA VAL A 41 -3.06 -3.56 2.88
C VAL A 41 -3.85 -3.36 4.17
N ARG A 42 -4.68 -4.33 4.55
CA ARG A 42 -5.43 -4.30 5.82
C ARG A 42 -4.53 -4.20 7.04
N GLN A 43 -3.46 -5.00 7.09
CA GLN A 43 -2.48 -4.94 8.19
C GLN A 43 -1.71 -3.61 8.21
N ALA A 44 -1.35 -3.08 7.04
CA ALA A 44 -0.69 -1.77 6.92
C ALA A 44 -1.59 -0.61 7.36
N ALA A 45 -2.85 -0.62 6.94
CA ALA A 45 -3.84 0.37 7.34
C ALA A 45 -4.10 0.33 8.86
N ALA A 46 -4.25 -0.89 9.42
CA ALA A 46 -4.40 -1.10 10.86
C ALA A 46 -3.15 -0.67 11.66
N GLY A 47 -1.96 -0.85 11.09
CA GLY A 47 -0.69 -0.40 11.66
C GLY A 47 -0.50 1.13 11.63
N GLY A 48 -1.39 1.89 10.99
CA GLY A 48 -1.36 3.35 10.99
C GLY A 48 -0.79 3.99 9.73
N VAL A 49 -0.67 3.24 8.61
CA VAL A 49 -0.44 3.84 7.29
C VAL A 49 -1.72 4.54 6.82
N ASP A 50 -1.57 5.77 6.33
CA ASP A 50 -2.69 6.61 5.91
C ASP A 50 -2.74 6.82 4.40
N LEU A 51 -1.57 6.85 3.74
CA LEU A 51 -1.45 7.08 2.31
C LEU A 51 -0.68 5.95 1.63
N PHE A 52 -1.30 5.36 0.61
CA PHE A 52 -0.74 4.28 -0.18
C PHE A 52 -0.47 4.78 -1.59
N ARG A 53 0.82 4.91 -1.92
CA ARG A 53 1.26 5.19 -3.29
C ARG A 53 1.38 3.89 -4.06
N VAL A 54 0.44 3.64 -4.97
CA VAL A 54 0.36 2.42 -5.77
C VAL A 54 1.04 2.67 -7.12
N PHE A 55 1.98 1.81 -7.49
CA PHE A 55 2.65 1.87 -8.79
C PHE A 55 2.80 0.47 -9.41
N ASP A 56 2.97 0.43 -10.73
CA ASP A 56 3.31 -0.76 -11.49
C ASP A 56 4.54 -0.49 -12.37
N CYS A 57 5.45 -1.46 -12.47
CA CYS A 57 6.71 -1.28 -13.20
C CYS A 57 6.54 -1.08 -14.72
N LEU A 58 5.37 -1.44 -15.26
CA LEU A 58 5.02 -1.26 -16.67
C LEU A 58 3.87 -0.27 -16.85
N ASN A 59 3.52 0.50 -15.80
CA ASN A 59 2.35 1.38 -15.75
C ASN A 59 1.03 0.64 -16.12
N TRP A 60 0.94 -0.66 -15.85
CA TRP A 60 -0.27 -1.41 -16.17
C TRP A 60 -1.34 -1.21 -15.09
N VAL A 61 -2.39 -0.48 -15.45
CA VAL A 61 -3.47 -0.06 -14.53
C VAL A 61 -4.21 -1.25 -13.91
N GLU A 62 -4.46 -2.32 -14.66
CA GLU A 62 -5.21 -3.48 -14.15
C GLU A 62 -4.51 -4.14 -12.96
N ASN A 63 -3.17 -4.21 -12.98
CA ASN A 63 -2.39 -4.73 -11.85
C ASN A 63 -2.50 -3.85 -10.60
N MET A 64 -2.74 -2.55 -10.77
CA MET A 64 -2.87 -1.61 -9.65
C MET A 64 -4.27 -1.66 -9.02
N ARG A 65 -5.30 -2.07 -9.77
CA ARG A 65 -6.69 -2.08 -9.29
C ARG A 65 -6.88 -2.90 -8.02
N VAL A 66 -6.31 -4.10 -7.96
CA VAL A 66 -6.44 -4.98 -6.78
C VAL A 66 -5.94 -4.28 -5.51
N ALA A 67 -4.78 -3.62 -5.60
CA ALA A 67 -4.21 -2.88 -4.49
C ALA A 67 -5.02 -1.61 -4.17
N MET A 68 -5.46 -0.87 -5.18
CA MET A 68 -6.26 0.36 -5.00
C MET A 68 -7.63 0.05 -4.37
N ASP A 69 -8.31 -1.01 -4.80
CA ASP A 69 -9.59 -1.45 -4.26
C ASP A 69 -9.44 -1.88 -2.80
N ALA A 70 -8.35 -2.58 -2.46
CA ALA A 70 -8.04 -2.95 -1.08
C ALA A 70 -7.81 -1.72 -0.19
N VAL A 71 -7.08 -0.71 -0.67
CA VAL A 71 -6.84 0.53 0.08
C VAL A 71 -8.14 1.32 0.24
N GLY A 72 -8.96 1.37 -0.81
CA GLY A 72 -10.27 2.03 -0.79
C GLY A 72 -11.24 1.38 0.19
N ALA A 73 -11.24 0.05 0.29
CA ALA A 73 -12.04 -0.69 1.25
C ALA A 73 -11.68 -0.37 2.72
N GLU A 74 -10.41 -0.07 2.99
CA GLU A 74 -9.92 0.33 4.32
C GLU A 74 -10.09 1.84 4.60
N GLY A 75 -10.65 2.61 3.64
CA GLY A 75 -10.92 4.05 3.79
C GLY A 75 -9.66 4.91 3.87
N LYS A 76 -8.55 4.46 3.27
CA LYS A 76 -7.25 5.16 3.28
C LYS A 76 -7.02 5.93 1.97
N LEU A 77 -6.03 6.82 1.96
CA LEU A 77 -5.72 7.64 0.79
C LEU A 77 -4.98 6.82 -0.27
N ILE A 78 -5.42 6.94 -1.52
CA ILE A 78 -4.83 6.26 -2.68
C ILE A 78 -4.12 7.30 -3.54
N GLU A 79 -2.84 7.07 -3.81
CA GLU A 79 -2.05 7.84 -4.78
C GLU A 79 -1.65 6.91 -5.93
N ALA A 80 -2.29 7.04 -7.09
CA ALA A 80 -1.92 6.30 -8.28
C ALA A 80 -0.68 6.95 -8.92
N ALA A 81 0.42 6.22 -8.99
CA ALA A 81 1.68 6.71 -9.52
C ALA A 81 1.92 6.20 -10.94
N MET A 82 2.43 7.11 -11.79
CA MET A 82 2.88 6.82 -13.14
C MET A 82 4.40 6.95 -13.19
N CYS A 83 5.08 5.86 -13.56
CA CYS A 83 6.51 5.86 -13.76
C CYS A 83 6.86 6.59 -15.06
N TYR A 84 7.62 7.68 -14.95
CA TYR A 84 8.17 8.41 -16.10
C TYR A 84 9.36 7.63 -16.69
N THR A 85 9.43 7.55 -18.02
CA THR A 85 10.52 6.90 -18.77
C THR A 85 11.21 7.87 -19.71
#